data_AF-A0A418Y985-F1
#
_entry.id   AF-A0A418Y985-F1
#
_cell.length_a   1.000
_cell.length_b   1.000
_cell.length_c   1.000
_cell.angle_alpha   90.00
_cell.angle_beta   90.00
_cell.angle_gamma   90.00
#
_symmetry.space_group_name_H-M   'P 1'
#
loop_
_entity.id
_entity.type
_entity.pdbx_description
1 polymer ?
#
loop_
_entity_poly.entity_id
_entity_poly.type
_entity_poly.pdbx_seq_one_letter_code
_entity_poly.pdbx_strand_id
1 'polypeptide(L)'
;PCLPFYLEEYFDLVDWTGRAIRDDKRGHIPKQQPKLLDALGIAEESWVYLVKDFSRCFGSAAGSWEHLTQHCARSGRYWSKGHHACDKLSGCG
;
A
#
# COMPACT_ATOMS: atom_id res chain seq x y z
N PRO A 1 -6.41 16.41 3.67
CA PRO A 1 -6.83 15.59 4.83
C PRO A 1 -5.66 14.71 5.31
N CYS A 2 -5.37 14.70 6.60
CA CYS A 2 -4.48 13.71 7.20
C CYS A 2 -5.20 12.37 7.33
N LEU A 3 -4.46 11.26 7.27
CA LEU A 3 -4.99 9.94 7.55
C LEU A 3 -5.18 9.79 9.07
N PRO A 4 -6.37 9.42 9.56
CA PRO A 4 -6.64 9.34 11.01
C PRO A 4 -6.17 7.99 11.55
N PHE A 5 -4.89 7.90 11.94
CA PHE A 5 -4.35 6.74 12.65
C PHE A 5 -3.37 7.17 13.73
N TYR A 6 -3.24 6.33 14.76
CA TYR A 6 -2.27 6.51 15.83
C TYR A 6 -0.89 5.99 15.42
N LEU A 7 0.16 6.58 15.99
CA LEU A 7 1.54 6.15 15.73
C LEU A 7 1.76 4.66 16.03
N GLU A 8 1.10 4.14 17.07
CA GLU A 8 1.14 2.73 17.45
C GLU A 8 0.61 1.83 16.33
N GLU A 9 -0.51 2.20 15.69
CA GLU A 9 -1.10 1.45 14.58
C GLU A 9 -0.18 1.42 13.35
N TYR A 10 0.61 2.48 13.14
CA TYR A 10 1.64 2.51 12.12
C TYR A 10 2.80 1.55 12.45
N PHE A 11 3.27 1.53 13.70
CA PHE A 11 4.33 0.59 14.10
C PHE A 11 3.86 -0.87 14.03
N ASP A 12 2.62 -1.15 14.42
CA ASP A 12 2.01 -2.47 14.27
C ASP A 12 2.00 -2.91 12.81
N LEU A 13 1.60 -2.01 11.90
CA LEU A 13 1.62 -2.27 10.46
C LEU A 13 3.04 -2.52 9.94
N VAL A 14 4.02 -1.73 10.37
CA VAL A 14 5.42 -1.87 9.94
C VAL A 14 6.05 -3.17 10.44
N ASP A 15 5.87 -3.53 11.72
CA ASP A 15 6.37 -4.79 12.28
C ASP A 15 5.72 -5.99 11.58
N TRP A 16 4.39 -5.93 11.40
CA TRP A 16 3.63 -6.95 10.69
C TRP A 16 4.13 -7.12 9.24
N THR A 17 4.35 -6.01 8.52
CA THR A 17 4.84 -6.02 7.13
C THR A 17 6.24 -6.62 7.04
N GLY A 18 7.13 -6.29 7.98
CA GLY A 18 8.48 -6.86 8.03
C GLY A 18 8.49 -8.38 8.21
N ARG A 19 7.53 -8.92 8.97
CA ARG A 19 7.34 -10.37 9.14
C ARG A 19 6.71 -11.01 7.90
N ALA A 20 5.73 -10.36 7.27
CA ALA A 20 5.06 -10.88 6.08
C ALA A 20 5.97 -10.95 4.83
N ILE A 21 7.01 -10.13 4.75
CA ILE A 21 7.94 -10.11 3.60
C ILE A 21 9.06 -11.15 3.71
N ARG A 22 9.50 -11.48 4.93
CA ARG A 22 10.62 -12.39 5.19
C ARG A 22 10.17 -13.85 5.24
N ASP A 23 9.88 -14.40 4.06
CA ASP A 23 9.60 -15.83 3.87
C ASP A 23 10.82 -16.74 4.21
N ASP A 24 12.03 -16.18 4.24
CA ASP A 24 13.30 -16.90 4.44
C ASP A 24 13.67 -17.13 5.91
N LYS A 25 13.02 -16.42 6.84
CA LYS A 25 13.11 -16.68 8.28
C LYS A 25 11.73 -17.08 8.78
N ARG A 26 11.51 -18.37 9.05
CA ARG A 26 10.28 -18.86 9.71
C ARG A 26 10.03 -18.08 11.00
N GLY A 27 9.15 -17.09 10.92
CA GLY A 27 8.74 -16.21 11.98
C GLY A 27 7.29 -15.88 11.76
N HIS A 28 6.44 -16.44 12.63
CA HIS A 28 4.98 -16.31 12.67
C HIS A 28 4.47 -14.98 12.10
N ILE A 29 3.82 -15.02 10.93
CA ILE A 29 2.91 -13.95 10.50
C ILE A 29 1.83 -13.88 11.59
N PRO A 30 1.70 -12.77 12.33
CA PRO A 30 0.62 -12.63 13.30
C PRO A 30 -0.71 -12.91 12.59
N LYS A 31 -1.51 -13.86 13.10
CA LYS A 31 -2.83 -14.20 12.54
C LYS A 31 -3.79 -13.01 12.49
N GLN A 32 -3.50 -11.95 13.24
CA GLN A 32 -4.29 -10.72 13.22
C GLN A 32 -3.72 -9.76 12.20
N GLN A 33 -4.55 -9.46 11.21
CA GLN A 33 -4.36 -8.36 10.28
C GLN A 33 -4.26 -7.04 11.06
N PRO A 34 -3.30 -6.15 10.73
CA PRO A 34 -3.21 -4.84 11.33
C PRO A 34 -4.49 -4.04 11.07
N LYS A 35 -5.07 -3.45 12.13
CA LYS A 35 -6.29 -2.61 12.05
C LYS A 35 -6.18 -1.48 11.04
N LEU A 36 -4.95 -0.98 10.83
CA LEU A 36 -4.69 0.08 9.87
C LEU A 36 -4.95 -0.36 8.42
N LEU A 37 -4.74 -1.64 8.08
CA LEU A 37 -5.09 -2.14 6.74
C LEU A 37 -6.60 -2.13 6.52
N ASP A 38 -7.38 -2.52 7.53
CA ASP A 38 -8.84 -2.47 7.48
C ASP A 38 -9.35 -1.03 7.34
N ALA A 39 -8.78 -0.11 8.12
CA ALA A 39 -9.12 1.32 8.06
C ALA A 39 -8.79 1.94 6.69
N LEU A 40 -7.76 1.43 6.01
CA LEU A 40 -7.38 1.85 4.66
C LEU A 40 -8.15 1.10 3.56
N GLY A 41 -8.91 0.05 3.89
CA GLY A 41 -9.62 -0.78 2.93
C GLY A 41 -8.70 -1.62 2.02
N ILE A 42 -7.51 -1.98 2.50
CA ILE A 42 -6.50 -2.70 1.71
C ILE A 42 -6.39 -4.13 2.23
N ALA A 43 -6.62 -5.11 1.34
CA ALA A 43 -6.43 -6.52 1.65
C ALA A 43 -4.95 -6.84 1.94
N GLU A 44 -4.72 -7.80 2.83
CA GLU A 44 -3.38 -8.23 3.27
C GLU A 44 -2.47 -8.61 2.09
N GLU A 45 -2.96 -9.46 1.19
CA GLU A 45 -2.21 -9.97 0.05
C GLU A 45 -1.86 -8.85 -0.92
N SER A 46 -2.80 -7.93 -1.14
CA SER A 46 -2.57 -6.72 -1.94
C SER A 46 -1.50 -5.85 -1.29
N TRP A 47 -1.57 -5.61 0.01
CA TRP A 47 -0.59 -4.83 0.74
C TRP A 47 0.82 -5.45 0.62
N VAL A 48 0.98 -6.75 0.90
CA VAL A 48 2.27 -7.43 0.82
C VAL A 48 2.86 -7.35 -0.59
N TYR A 49 2.03 -7.57 -1.62
CA TYR A 49 2.45 -7.40 -3.02
C TYR A 49 2.94 -5.98 -3.29
N LEU A 50 2.16 -4.97 -2.88
CA LEU A 50 2.44 -3.57 -3.14
C LEU A 50 3.67 -3.08 -2.39
N VAL A 51 3.92 -3.53 -1.16
CA VAL A 51 5.11 -3.12 -0.39
C VAL A 51 6.36 -3.80 -0.93
N LYS A 52 6.32 -5.10 -1.30
CA LYS A 52 7.47 -5.80 -1.91
C LYS A 52 7.92 -5.11 -3.20
N ASP A 53 6.97 -4.66 -4.02
CA ASP A 53 7.23 -4.10 -5.34
C ASP A 53 6.97 -2.59 -5.42
N PHE A 54 6.90 -1.88 -4.30
CA PHE A 54 6.40 -0.49 -4.23
C PHE A 54 7.09 0.45 -5.23
N SER A 55 8.42 0.41 -5.29
CA SER A 55 9.22 1.25 -6.20
C SER A 55 9.09 0.85 -7.68
N ARG A 56 8.65 -0.38 -7.97
CA ARG A 56 8.36 -0.86 -9.33
C ARG A 56 6.92 -0.52 -9.73
N CYS A 57 5.99 -0.66 -8.81
CA CYS A 57 4.57 -0.40 -8.98
C CYS A 57 4.26 1.10 -9.06
N PHE A 58 4.87 1.90 -8.19
CA PHE A 58 4.66 3.34 -8.10
C PHE A 58 5.96 4.09 -8.34
N GLY A 59 5.86 5.24 -9.01
CA GLY A 59 6.99 6.16 -9.19
C GLY A 59 7.11 7.07 -7.97
N SER A 60 6.62 8.30 -8.11
CA SER A 60 6.65 9.31 -7.06
C SER A 60 5.34 9.44 -6.28
N ALA A 61 4.28 8.70 -6.67
CA ALA A 61 2.96 8.77 -6.05
C ALA A 61 2.23 7.42 -6.20
N ALA A 62 1.39 7.10 -5.21
CA ALA A 62 0.52 5.93 -5.18
C ALA A 62 -0.91 6.37 -4.82
N GLY A 63 -1.92 5.66 -5.31
CA GLY A 63 -3.33 5.99 -5.10
C GLY A 63 -4.22 5.41 -6.19
N SER A 64 -5.49 5.82 -6.23
CA SER A 64 -6.39 5.46 -7.34
C SER A 64 -5.88 6.03 -8.66
N TRP A 65 -6.19 5.35 -9.77
CA TRP A 65 -5.77 5.81 -11.09
C TRP A 65 -6.28 7.22 -11.41
N GLU A 66 -7.51 7.52 -11.03
CA GLU A 66 -8.11 8.85 -11.18
C GLU A 66 -7.30 9.92 -10.44
N HIS A 67 -6.93 9.68 -9.18
CA HIS A 67 -6.15 10.66 -8.43
C HIS A 67 -4.70 10.77 -8.93
N LEU A 68 -4.09 9.67 -9.38
CA LEU A 68 -2.75 9.72 -9.97
C LEU A 68 -2.71 10.52 -11.28
N THR A 69 -3.69 10.32 -12.15
CA THR A 69 -3.79 11.09 -13.41
C THR A 69 -4.06 12.57 -13.15
N GLN A 70 -4.96 12.90 -12.23
CA GLN A 70 -5.18 14.29 -11.80
C GLN A 70 -3.92 14.91 -11.18
N HIS A 71 -3.18 14.17 -10.34
CA HIS A 71 -1.93 14.64 -9.75
C HIS A 71 -0.85 14.89 -10.82
N CYS A 72 -0.70 14.00 -11.80
CA CYS A 72 0.23 14.21 -12.90
C CYS A 72 -0.14 15.43 -13.74
N ALA A 73 -1.42 15.60 -14.08
CA ALA A 73 -1.89 16.77 -14.81
C ALA A 73 -1.58 18.08 -14.05
N ARG A 74 -1.84 18.12 -12.74
CA ARG A 74 -1.50 19.27 -11.87
C ARG A 74 0.01 19.52 -11.77
N SER A 75 0.81 18.47 -11.86
CA SER A 75 2.28 18.54 -11.76
C SER A 75 2.97 18.83 -13.10
N GLY A 76 2.20 19.09 -14.18
CA GLY A 76 2.75 19.32 -15.52
C GLY A 76 3.34 18.08 -16.19
N ARG A 77 2.99 16.87 -15.71
CA ARG A 77 3.45 15.59 -16.26
C ARG A 77 2.38 14.96 -17.14
N TYR A 78 2.82 14.28 -18.20
CA TYR A 78 1.94 13.64 -19.18
C TYR A 78 1.63 12.16 -18.91
N TRP A 79 2.33 11.52 -17.97
CA TRP A 79 2.20 10.09 -17.70
C TRP A 79 2.44 9.74 -16.23
N SER A 80 1.69 8.76 -15.72
CA SER A 80 1.84 8.19 -14.36
C SER A 80 2.22 6.72 -14.45
N LYS A 81 3.13 6.26 -13.59
CA LYS A 81 3.36 4.82 -13.37
C LYS A 81 2.27 4.25 -12.48
N GLY A 82 2.00 2.95 -12.62
CA GLY A 82 1.22 2.19 -11.65
C GLY A 82 -0.23 1.90 -12.00
N HIS A 83 -0.65 2.01 -13.27
CA HIS A 83 -2.02 1.69 -13.71
C HIS A 83 -2.52 0.34 -13.15
N HIS A 84 -1.78 -0.75 -13.38
CA HIS A 84 -2.13 -2.08 -12.86
C HIS A 84 -1.99 -2.24 -11.34
N ALA A 85 -1.21 -1.38 -10.68
CA ALA A 85 -1.05 -1.41 -9.23
C ALA A 85 -2.18 -0.63 -8.51
N CYS A 86 -2.85 0.29 -9.22
CA CYS A 86 -3.99 1.04 -8.69
C CYS A 86 -5.15 0.10 -8.34
N ASP A 87 -5.47 -0.85 -9.24
CA ASP A 87 -6.58 -1.79 -9.04
C ASP A 87 -6.39 -2.63 -7.77
N LYS A 88 -5.14 -3.01 -7.49
CA LYS A 88 -4.77 -3.78 -6.29
C LYS A 88 -4.80 -2.96 -5.00
N LEU A 89 -4.55 -1.66 -5.08
CA LEU A 89 -4.68 -0.74 -3.94
C LEU A 89 -6.14 -0.52 -3.55
N SER A 90 -7.06 -0.54 -4.51
CA SER A 90 -8.46 -0.18 -4.29
C SER A 90 -9.36 -1.30 -3.73
N GLY A 91 -8.85 -2.52 -3.49
CA GLY A 91 -9.64 -3.62 -2.92
C GLY A 91 -10.83 -4.11 -3.78
N CYS A 92 -11.17 -3.42 -4.87
CA CYS A 92 -12.17 -3.83 -5.84
C CYS A 92 -11.55 -4.74 -6.90
N GLY A 93 -11.65 -6.05 -6.65
CA GLY A 93 -11.73 -7.09 -7.68
C GLY A 93 -13.16 -7.62 -7.72
#